data_AF-A0A0V0GIA9-F1
#
_entry.id   AF-A0A0V0GIA9-F1
#
_cell.length_a   1.000
_cell.length_b   1.000
_cell.length_c   1.000
_cell.angle_alpha   90.00
_cell.angle_beta   90.00
_cell.angle_gamma   90.00
#
_symmetry.space_group_name_H-M   'P 1'
#
loop_
_entity.id
_entity.type
_entity.pdbx_description
1 polymer ?
#
loop_
_entity_poly.entity_id
_entity_poly.type
_entity_poly.pdbx_seq_one_letter_code
_entity_poly.pdbx_strand_id
1 'polypeptide(L)' 'MSFHQCGGNIGDDVFIPIPKWVLAIGENNPDIFYTNRTGTRNKECLSLAVDNQPLFEGRTAIQ' A
#
# COMPACT_ATOMS: atom_id res chain seq x y z
N MET A 1 -4.48 15.46 -2.18
CA MET A 1 -3.98 14.37 -3.04
C MET A 1 -4.28 13.07 -2.34
N SER A 2 -4.88 12.09 -3.03
CA SER A 2 -5.35 10.84 -2.42
C SER A 2 -4.40 9.68 -2.73
N PHE A 3 -3.45 9.42 -1.84
CA PHE A 3 -2.48 8.32 -1.95
C PHE A 3 -2.96 7.06 -1.22
N HIS A 4 -4.20 6.64 -1.48
CA HIS A 4 -4.84 5.50 -0.81
C HIS A 4 -5.84 4.82 -1.75
N GLN A 5 -6.18 3.56 -1.43
CA GLN A 5 -7.30 2.86 -2.03
C GLN A 5 -8.64 3.49 -1.64
N CYS A 6 -9.55 3.62 -2.60
CA CYS A 6 -10.94 3.95 -2.36
C CYS A 6 -11.80 2.68 -2.43
N GLY A 7 -12.62 2.47 -1.41
CA GLY A 7 -13.56 1.34 -1.30
C GLY A 7 -12.90 -0.01 -1.06
N GLY A 8 -13.60 -1.09 -1.41
CA GLY A 8 -13.15 -2.49 -1.24
C GLY A 8 -13.79 -3.22 -0.07
N ASN A 9 -14.68 -2.57 0.68
CA ASN A 9 -15.54 -3.21 1.66
C ASN A 9 -16.87 -3.63 1.03
N ILE A 10 -17.62 -4.47 1.76
CA ILE A 10 -18.98 -4.86 1.37
C ILE A 10 -19.87 -3.62 1.41
N GLY A 11 -20.54 -3.32 0.30
CA GLY A 11 -21.43 -2.17 0.16
C GLY A 11 -20.81 -0.96 -0.52
N ASP A 12 -19.52 -1.00 -0.85
CA ASP A 12 -18.89 0.05 -1.67
C ASP A 12 -19.22 -0.17 -3.16
N ASP A 13 -19.75 0.87 -3.82
CA ASP A 13 -20.07 0.85 -5.26
C ASP A 13 -18.82 0.93 -6.15
N VAL A 14 -17.71 1.43 -5.60
CA VAL A 14 -16.48 1.75 -6.33
C VAL A 14 -15.29 1.11 -5.63
N PHE A 15 -14.38 0.57 -6.44
CA PHE A 15 -13.10 0.03 -5.97
C PHE A 15 -11.96 0.59 -6.82
N ILE A 16 -11.13 1.43 -6.21
CA ILE A 16 -9.95 2.04 -6.85
C ILE A 16 -8.74 1.76 -5.94
N PRO A 17 -7.93 0.74 -6.23
CA PRO A 17 -6.74 0.45 -5.43
C PRO A 17 -5.63 1.47 -5.66
N ILE A 18 -4.59 1.43 -4.82
CA ILE A 18 -3.30 2.06 -5.15
C ILE A 18 -2.72 1.43 -6.44
N PRO A 19 -1.73 2.07 -7.10
CA PRO A 19 -1.21 1.58 -8.37
C PRO A 19 -0.80 0.10 -8.32
N LYS A 20 -1.22 -0.68 -9.33
CA LYS A 20 -1.03 -2.15 -9.34
C LYS A 20 0.43 -2.58 -9.22
N TRP A 21 1.37 -1.80 -9.76
CA TRP A 21 2.80 -2.10 -9.66
C TRP A 21 3.32 -1.97 -8.21
N VAL A 22 2.75 -1.07 -7.40
CA VAL A 22 3.04 -0.96 -5.96
C VAL A 22 2.53 -2.19 -5.22
N LEU A 23 1.31 -2.65 -5.54
CA LEU A 23 0.77 -3.89 -4.98
C LEU A 23 1.64 -5.10 -5.31
N ALA A 24 2.16 -5.20 -6.54
CA ALA A 24 3.07 -6.27 -6.96
C ALA A 24 4.39 -6.28 -6.15
N ILE A 25 4.95 -5.11 -5.82
CA ILE A 25 6.09 -5.00 -4.90
C ILE A 25 5.71 -5.56 -3.52
N GLY A 26 4.50 -5.24 -3.04
CA GLY A 26 3.96 -5.71 -1.77
C GLY A 26 3.72 -7.21 -1.67
N GLU A 27 3.58 -7.92 -2.80
CA GLU A 27 3.53 -9.39 -2.79
C GLU A 27 4.90 -10.02 -2.48
N ASN A 28 6.01 -9.37 -2.90
CA ASN A 28 7.36 -9.81 -2.58
C ASN A 28 7.86 -9.26 -1.24
N ASN A 29 7.42 -8.06 -0.86
CA ASN A 29 7.78 -7.40 0.39
C ASN A 29 6.51 -6.87 1.10
N PRO A 30 5.81 -7.70 1.87
CA PRO A 30 4.55 -7.30 2.53
C PRO A 30 4.72 -6.25 3.63
N ASP A 31 5.95 -5.98 4.08
CA ASP A 31 6.25 -4.99 5.13
C ASP A 31 6.13 -3.53 4.63
N ILE A 32 5.90 -3.32 3.33
CA ILE A 32 5.56 -1.98 2.80
C ILE A 32 4.18 -1.50 3.26
N PHE A 33 3.33 -2.40 3.79
CA PHE A 33 1.98 -2.12 4.25
C PHE A 33 1.90 -2.02 5.77
N TYR A 34 0.93 -1.25 6.27
CA TYR A 34 0.61 -1.29 7.70
C TYR A 34 0.19 -2.69 8.12
N THR A 35 0.68 -3.09 9.29
CA THR A 35 0.57 -4.47 9.75
C THR A 35 0.17 -4.50 11.21
N ASN A 36 -0.90 -5.23 11.53
CA ASN A 36 -1.34 -5.39 12.90
C ASN A 36 -0.50 -6.47 13.63
N ARG A 37 -0.74 -6.64 14.94
CA ARG A 37 -0.01 -7.63 15.76
C ARG A 37 -0.17 -9.08 15.29
N THR A 38 -1.26 -9.42 14.60
CA THR A 38 -1.51 -10.77 14.09
C THR A 38 -0.93 -10.99 12.69
N GLY A 39 -0.26 -10.00 12.11
CA GLY A 39 0.37 -10.08 10.79
C GLY A 39 -0.53 -9.74 9.60
N THR A 40 -1.77 -9.26 9.83
CA THR A 40 -2.67 -8.82 8.77
C THR A 40 -2.14 -7.54 8.12
N ARG A 41 -2.04 -7.54 6.78
CA ARG A 41 -1.55 -6.42 5.97
C ARG A 41 -2.71 -5.59 5.44
N ASN A 42 -2.73 -4.29 5.75
CA ASN A 42 -3.66 -3.35 5.13
C ASN A 42 -3.03 -2.79 3.83
N LYS A 43 -3.56 -3.20 2.68
CA LYS A 43 -3.05 -2.83 1.35
C LYS A 43 -3.57 -1.49 0.82
N GLU A 44 -4.37 -0.76 1.60
CA GLU A 44 -5.00 0.49 1.18
C GLU A 44 -4.02 1.66 1.14
N CYS A 45 -2.91 1.60 1.87
CA CYS A 45 -1.89 2.65 1.91
C CYS A 45 -0.51 2.08 2.28
N LEU A 46 0.54 2.80 1.89
CA LEU A 46 1.92 2.49 2.29
C LEU A 46 2.15 2.85 3.77
N SER A 47 2.93 2.03 4.46
CA SER A 47 3.39 2.31 5.81
C SER A 47 4.32 3.53 5.83
N LEU A 48 4.19 4.42 6.81
CA LEU A 48 5.14 5.54 6.98
C LEU A 48 6.59 5.06 7.15
N ALA A 49 6.78 3.81 7.58
CA ALA A 49 8.11 3.23 7.76
C ALA A 49 8.91 3.14 6.45
N VAL A 50 8.23 3.16 5.30
CA VAL A 50 8.87 3.11 3.98
C VAL A 50 8.98 4.48 3.29
N ASP A 51 8.60 5.57 3.96
CA ASP A 51 8.63 6.93 3.41
C ASP A 51 9.97 7.27 2.76
N ASN A 52 11.07 6.90 3.42
CA ASN A 52 12.44 7.19 2.99
C ASN A 52 13.19 5.94 2.46
N GLN A 53 12.48 4.85 2.17
CA GLN A 53 13.08 3.60 1.69
C GLN A 53 12.96 3.50 0.17
N PRO A 54 14.05 3.25 -0.59
CA PRO A 54 14.04 3.25 -2.06
C PRO A 54 13.52 1.92 -2.64
N LEU A 55 12.32 1.52 -2.22
CA LEU A 55 11.73 0.21 -2.54
C LEU A 55 10.91 0.21 -3.84
N PHE A 56 10.60 1.38 -4.39
CA PHE A 56 9.64 1.56 -5.47
C PHE A 56 10.34 1.87 -6.78
N GLU A 57 11.00 0.85 -7.35
CA GLU A 57 11.83 0.97 -8.57
C GLU A 57 12.94 2.03 -8.42
N GLY A 58 13.58 2.05 -7.24
CA GLY A 58 14.63 3.01 -6.91
C GLY A 58 14.13 4.35 -6.34
N ARG A 59 12.82 4.57 -6.27
CA ARG A 59 12.21 5.72 -5.59
C ARG A 59 11.74 5.39 -4.19
N THR A 60 11.63 6.42 -3.36
CA THR A 60 10.98 6.37 -2.05
C THR A 60 9.49 6.71 -2.15
N ALA A 61 8.70 6.45 -1.10
CA ALA A 61 7.26 6.71 -1.16
C ALA A 61 6.91 8.22 -1.23
N ILE A 62 7.81 9.09 -0.74
CA ILE A 62 7.63 10.54 -0.73
C ILE A 62 8.09 11.24 -2.03
N GLN A 63 8.68 10.51 -2.98
CA GLN A 63 9.18 11.00 -4.27
C GLN A 63 8.18 10.82 -5.42
#